data_AF-A0A972MCG1-F1
#
_entry.id   AF-A0A972MCG1-F1
#
_cell.length_a   1.000
_cell.length_b   1.000
_cell.length_c   1.000
_cell.angle_alpha   90.00
_cell.angle_beta   90.00
_cell.angle_gamma   90.00
#
_symmetry.space_group_name_H-M   'P 1'
#
loop_
_entity.id
_entity.type
_entity.pdbx_description
1 polymer ?
#
loop_
_entity_poly.entity_id
_entity_poly.type
_entity_poly.pdbx_seq_one_letter_code
_entity_poly.pdbx_strand_id
1 'polypeptide(L)'
;MKIKIILISIIFFLLSSAFVSLSKFYISGIVYDNKKTPANNVKIELFTKPNGQGEKVISLTSDENGTFKSDKLIDFTNGLYPSVKKGSKTIFMKLPAKTGNCNICHKTNLIHL
;
A
#
# COMPACT_ATOMS: atom_id res chain seq x y z
N MET A 1 18.48 -20.96 -19.19
CA MET A 1 17.65 -19.93 -19.85
C MET A 1 16.18 -20.28 -19.65
N LYS A 2 15.44 -19.50 -18.85
CA LYS A 2 13.97 -19.53 -18.76
C LYS A 2 13.49 -18.10 -18.56
N ILE A 3 12.83 -17.55 -19.57
CA ILE A 3 12.18 -16.23 -19.53
C ILE A 3 10.83 -16.41 -18.82
N LYS A 4 10.49 -15.49 -17.91
CA LYS A 4 9.11 -15.25 -17.46
C LYS A 4 8.82 -13.75 -17.59
N ILE A 5 8.00 -13.41 -18.57
CA ILE A 5 7.38 -12.08 -18.72
C ILE A 5 6.12 -12.10 -17.86
N ILE A 6 5.97 -11.11 -16.98
CA ILE A 6 4.67 -10.71 -16.41
C ILE A 6 4.61 -9.18 -16.48
N LEU A 7 3.94 -8.67 -17.51
CA LEU A 7 3.51 -7.28 -17.60
C LEU A 7 2.03 -7.25 -17.21
N ILE A 8 1.67 -6.52 -16.15
CA ILE A 8 0.27 -6.19 -15.84
C ILE A 8 0.19 -4.69 -15.52
N SER A 9 -0.23 -3.93 -16.53
CA SER A 9 -0.73 -2.54 -16.55
C SER A 9 0.18 -1.41 -16.05
N ILE A 10 1.04 -0.92 -16.95
CA ILE A 10 1.32 0.51 -17.05
C ILE A 10 0.35 1.06 -18.11
N ILE A 11 -0.82 1.54 -17.68
CA ILE A 11 -1.62 2.44 -18.52
C ILE A 11 -0.96 3.81 -18.41
N PHE A 12 -0.05 4.10 -19.32
CA PHE A 12 0.48 5.44 -19.53
C PHE A 12 -0.57 6.21 -20.33
N PHE A 13 -1.59 6.75 -19.66
CA PHE A 13 -2.53 7.66 -20.31
C PHE A 13 -1.82 9.01 -20.51
N LEU A 14 -1.37 9.25 -21.73
CA LEU A 14 -0.92 10.56 -22.20
C LEU A 14 -2.10 11.53 -22.17
N LEU A 15 -2.22 12.30 -21.09
CA LEU A 15 -2.93 13.57 -21.08
C LEU A 15 -1.96 14.65 -20.59
N SER A 16 -1.57 15.48 -21.56
CA SER A 16 -1.35 16.93 -21.45
C SER A 16 -0.76 17.48 -20.15
N SER A 17 0.49 17.97 -20.28
CA SER A 17 1.04 19.18 -19.64
C SER A 17 0.82 19.37 -18.12
N ALA A 18 1.31 18.43 -17.32
CA ALA A 18 2.03 18.75 -16.08
C ALA A 18 2.73 17.48 -15.62
N PHE A 19 4.03 17.57 -15.38
CA PHE A 19 4.87 16.62 -14.65
C PHE A 19 4.04 15.55 -13.92
N VAL A 20 3.81 14.39 -14.55
CA VAL A 20 3.31 13.23 -13.82
C VAL A 20 4.45 12.86 -12.90
N SER A 21 4.38 13.34 -11.65
CA SER A 21 5.38 13.06 -10.63
C SER A 21 5.58 11.55 -10.59
N LEU A 22 6.83 11.11 -10.75
CA LEU A 22 7.29 9.71 -10.66
C LEU A 22 6.95 9.07 -9.29
N SER A 23 6.28 9.81 -8.40
CA SER A 23 5.96 9.46 -7.03
C SER A 23 4.46 9.22 -6.78
N LYS A 24 3.60 9.23 -7.81
CA LYS A 24 2.18 8.87 -7.66
C LYS A 24 1.93 7.42 -8.01
N PHE A 25 1.31 6.66 -7.11
CA PHE A 25 1.09 5.22 -7.27
C PHE A 25 -0.32 4.81 -6.89
N TYR A 26 -0.87 3.82 -7.60
CA TYR A 26 -1.93 2.99 -7.02
C TYR A 26 -1.31 2.10 -5.95
N ILE A 27 -2.06 1.85 -4.88
CA ILE A 27 -1.64 0.93 -3.83
C ILE A 27 -2.51 -0.32 -3.88
N SER A 28 -1.88 -1.47 -3.70
CA SER A 28 -2.57 -2.73 -3.54
C SER A 28 -1.72 -3.72 -2.76
N GLY A 29 -2.36 -4.67 -2.11
CA GLY A 29 -1.65 -5.73 -1.40
C GLY A 29 -2.60 -6.76 -0.82
N ILE A 30 -2.00 -7.73 -0.14
CA ILE A 30 -2.70 -8.75 0.63
C ILE A 30 -2.19 -8.66 2.07
N VAL A 31 -3.10 -8.63 3.03
CA VAL A 31 -2.79 -8.69 4.46
C VAL A 31 -2.91 -10.12 4.94
N TYR A 32 -1.96 -10.54 5.77
CA TYR A 32 -1.97 -11.85 6.40
C TYR A 32 -1.89 -11.72 7.92
N ASP A 33 -2.40 -12.72 8.63
CA ASP A 33 -2.16 -12.84 10.07
C ASP A 33 -0.80 -13.49 10.40
N ASN A 34 -0.54 -13.71 11.69
CA ASN A 34 0.68 -14.36 12.16
C ASN A 34 0.82 -15.83 11.72
N LYS A 35 -0.26 -16.48 11.27
CA LYS A 35 -0.27 -17.84 10.71
C LYS A 35 -0.15 -17.86 9.19
N LYS A 36 0.05 -16.69 8.56
CA LYS A 36 0.09 -16.52 7.09
C LYS A 36 -1.24 -16.85 6.41
N THR A 37 -2.36 -16.68 7.11
CA THR A 37 -3.70 -16.78 6.53
C THR A 37 -4.16 -15.38 6.10
N PRO A 38 -4.78 -15.21 4.92
CA PRO A 38 -5.31 -13.92 4.50
C PRO A 38 -6.27 -13.34 5.55
N ALA A 39 -6.08 -12.06 5.87
CA ALA A 39 -6.81 -11.39 6.94
C ALA A 39 -7.81 -10.39 6.36
N ASN A 40 -9.10 -10.69 6.52
CA ASN A 40 -10.20 -9.82 6.13
C ASN A 40 -10.50 -8.71 7.15
N ASN A 41 -11.24 -7.69 6.69
CA ASN A 41 -11.69 -6.55 7.50
C ASN A 41 -10.54 -5.87 8.27
N VAL A 42 -9.37 -5.82 7.63
CA VAL A 42 -8.21 -5.09 8.13
C VAL A 42 -8.21 -3.72 7.48
N LYS A 43 -8.07 -2.67 8.28
CA LYS A 43 -7.98 -1.30 7.78
C LYS A 43 -6.51 -0.95 7.52
N ILE A 44 -6.21 -0.53 6.31
CA ILE A 44 -4.89 -0.04 5.87
C ILE A 44 -5.01 1.47 5.69
N GLU A 45 -4.26 2.25 6.46
CA GLU A 45 -4.30 3.71 6.40
C GLU A 45 -2.91 4.27 6.11
N LEU A 46 -2.83 5.34 5.34
CA LEU A 46 -1.58 6.06 5.09
C LEU A 46 -1.63 7.45 5.70
N PHE A 47 -0.59 7.81 6.43
CA PHE A 47 -0.48 9.09 7.13
C PHE A 47 0.71 9.91 6.65
N THR A 48 0.66 11.24 6.80
CA THR A 48 1.79 12.12 6.46
C THR A 48 2.86 12.18 7.54
N LYS A 49 2.61 11.67 8.75
CA LYS A 49 3.58 11.56 9.85
C LYS A 49 3.56 10.16 10.50
N PRO A 50 4.64 9.75 11.19
CA PRO A 50 4.70 8.46 11.88
C PRO A 50 3.59 8.26 12.92
N ASN A 51 3.36 7.00 13.31
CA ASN A 51 2.46 6.63 14.43
C ASN A 51 1.02 7.14 14.28
N GLY A 52 0.51 7.23 13.05
CA GLY A 52 -0.87 7.66 12.78
C GLY A 52 -1.12 9.15 12.96
N GLN A 53 -0.05 9.96 13.02
CA GLN A 53 -0.15 11.40 13.16
C GLN A 53 -0.24 12.10 11.79
N GLY A 54 -0.59 13.38 11.81
CA GLY A 54 -0.72 14.18 10.59
C GLY A 54 -2.02 13.88 9.85
N GLU A 55 -2.01 14.14 8.54
CA GLU A 55 -3.17 13.94 7.69
C GLU A 55 -3.27 12.46 7.26
N LYS A 56 -4.49 11.93 7.26
CA LYS A 56 -4.80 10.63 6.70
C LYS A 56 -5.10 10.76 5.21
N VAL A 57 -4.19 10.26 4.39
CA VAL A 57 -4.26 10.38 2.92
C VAL A 57 -5.25 9.38 2.32
N ILE A 58 -5.31 8.17 2.89
CA ILE A 58 -6.27 7.14 2.48
C ILE A 58 -6.59 6.19 3.65
N SER A 59 -7.76 5.56 3.58
CA SER A 59 -8.16 4.44 4.41
C SER A 59 -8.81 3.38 3.51
N LEU A 60 -8.19 2.21 3.41
CA LEU A 60 -8.71 1.06 2.68
C LEU A 60 -9.06 -0.05 3.66
N THR A 61 -9.95 -0.95 3.26
CA THR A 61 -10.29 -2.14 4.03
C THR A 61 -10.03 -3.37 3.19
N SER A 62 -9.42 -4.40 3.78
CA SER A 62 -9.21 -5.67 3.09
C SER A 62 -10.51 -6.46 2.95
N ASP A 63 -10.67 -7.11 1.80
CA ASP A 63 -11.79 -7.98 1.48
C ASP A 63 -11.67 -9.36 2.15
N GLU A 64 -12.57 -10.28 1.82
CA GLU A 64 -12.59 -11.66 2.33
C GLU A 64 -11.31 -12.46 2.02
N ASN A 65 -10.59 -12.09 0.95
CA ASN A 65 -9.33 -12.68 0.55
C ASN A 65 -8.12 -11.92 1.13
N GLY A 66 -8.35 -11.00 2.07
CA GLY A 66 -7.32 -10.14 2.64
C GLY A 66 -6.73 -9.12 1.67
N THR A 67 -7.33 -8.97 0.48
CA THR A 67 -6.84 -8.08 -0.58
C THR A 67 -7.36 -6.67 -0.37
N PHE A 68 -6.54 -5.67 -0.65
CA PHE A 68 -6.94 -4.27 -0.71
C PHE A 68 -6.35 -3.60 -1.95
N LYS A 69 -7.06 -2.60 -2.50
CA LYS A 69 -6.60 -1.80 -3.64
C LYS A 69 -7.18 -0.39 -3.57
N SER A 70 -6.40 0.62 -3.97
CA SER A 70 -6.92 1.98 -4.17
C SER A 70 -7.56 2.13 -5.55
N ASP A 71 -8.62 2.92 -5.60
CA ASP A 71 -9.30 3.38 -6.81
C ASP A 71 -8.70 4.68 -7.38
N LYS A 72 -7.82 5.33 -6.63
CA LYS A 72 -7.12 6.56 -7.00
C LYS A 72 -5.61 6.46 -6.85
N LEU A 73 -4.91 7.34 -7.58
CA LEU A 73 -3.48 7.59 -7.42
C LEU A 73 -3.22 8.30 -6.09
N ILE A 74 -2.18 7.85 -5.38
CA ILE A 74 -1.74 8.42 -4.11
C ILE A 74 -0.35 9.04 -4.31
N ASP A 75 -0.15 10.23 -3.77
CA ASP A 75 1.12 10.94 -3.85
C ASP A 75 2.07 10.53 -2.72
N PHE A 76 3.18 9.89 -3.07
CA PHE A 76 4.23 9.47 -2.16
C PHE A 76 5.46 10.39 -2.17
N THR A 77 5.39 11.58 -2.81
CA THR A 77 6.54 12.49 -2.95
C THR A 77 7.19 12.79 -1.59
N ASN A 78 6.38 13.08 -0.57
CA ASN A 78 6.87 13.35 0.79
C ASN A 78 7.08 12.08 1.62
N GLY A 79 6.71 10.92 1.10
CA GLY A 79 6.65 9.66 1.82
C GLY A 79 5.44 9.61 2.76
N LEU A 80 4.88 8.42 2.90
CA LEU A 80 3.69 8.17 3.71
C LEU A 80 3.98 7.08 4.73
N TYR A 81 3.30 7.11 5.86
CA TYR A 81 3.47 6.20 6.97
C TYR A 81 2.26 5.28 7.05
N PRO A 82 2.39 4.01 6.60
CA PRO A 82 1.34 3.03 6.74
C PRO A 82 0.99 2.72 8.19
N SER A 83 -0.27 2.42 8.41
CA SER A 83 -0.74 1.71 9.59
C SER A 83 -1.70 0.61 9.18
N VAL A 84 -1.77 -0.43 9.99
CA VAL A 84 -2.65 -1.57 9.79
C VAL A 84 -3.43 -1.78 11.08
N LYS A 85 -4.77 -1.76 10.99
CA LYS A 85 -5.67 -1.89 12.13
C LYS A 85 -6.63 -3.06 11.95
N LYS A 86 -6.71 -3.93 12.96
CA LYS A 86 -7.71 -5.02 13.04
C LYS A 86 -8.35 -5.01 14.44
N GLY A 87 -9.65 -4.73 14.50
CA GLY A 87 -10.35 -4.53 15.77
C GLY A 87 -9.74 -3.37 16.58
N SER A 88 -9.33 -3.65 17.82
CA SER A 88 -8.67 -2.68 18.72
C SER A 88 -7.16 -2.57 18.53
N LYS A 89 -6.53 -3.47 17.77
CA LYS A 89 -5.08 -3.48 17.55
C LYS A 89 -4.72 -2.64 16.33
N THR A 90 -3.72 -1.77 16.48
CA THR A 90 -3.12 -1.01 15.38
C THR A 90 -1.60 -1.15 15.42
N ILE A 91 -1.01 -1.42 14.27
CA ILE A 91 0.44 -1.41 14.05
C ILE A 91 0.79 -0.25 13.15
N PHE A 92 1.83 0.49 13.50
CA PHE A 92 2.31 1.64 12.76
C PHE A 92 3.68 1.37 12.15
N MET A 93 3.86 1.74 10.90
CA MET A 93 5.18 1.78 10.28
C MET A 93 5.93 3.02 10.77
N LYS A 94 7.17 2.84 11.26
CA LYS A 94 8.01 3.93 11.77
C LYS A 94 8.74 4.70 10.67
N LEU A 95 9.00 4.04 9.54
CA LEU A 95 9.68 4.61 8.38
C LEU A 95 8.66 4.94 7.29
N PRO A 96 8.87 6.00 6.49
CA PRO A 96 7.96 6.32 5.41
C PRO A 96 8.16 5.34 4.24
N ALA A 97 7.05 4.87 3.68
CA ALA A 97 7.01 4.30 2.34
C ALA A 97 7.12 5.42 1.31
N LYS A 98 7.95 5.23 0.27
CA LYS A 98 8.12 6.17 -0.85
C LYS A 98 7.50 5.67 -2.16
N THR A 99 6.87 4.50 -2.12
CA THR A 99 6.20 3.87 -3.26
C THR A 99 4.93 3.17 -2.78
N GLY A 100 4.03 2.85 -3.73
CA GLY A 100 2.84 2.04 -3.44
C GLY A 100 3.11 0.53 -3.28
N ASN A 101 4.34 0.08 -3.53
CA ASN A 101 4.72 -1.34 -3.51
C ASN A 101 5.25 -1.74 -2.14
N CYS A 102 4.35 -2.09 -1.21
CA CYS A 102 4.72 -2.47 0.17
C CYS A 102 5.61 -3.73 0.23
N ASN A 103 5.51 -4.61 -0.77
CA ASN A 103 6.31 -5.83 -0.88
C ASN A 103 7.82 -5.58 -1.10
N ILE A 104 8.23 -4.36 -1.46
CA ILE A 104 9.65 -4.02 -1.65
C ILE A 104 10.41 -3.98 -0.32
N CYS A 105 9.78 -3.49 0.75
CA CYS A 105 10.37 -3.41 2.09
C CYS A 105 10.06 -4.66 2.93
N HIS A 106 8.94 -5.34 2.64
CA HIS A 106 8.45 -6.48 3.41
C HIS A 106 8.58 -7.81 2.64
N LYS A 107 9.73 -8.02 1.96
CA LYS A 107 10.13 -9.17 1.11
C LYS A 107 9.03 -10.24 0.92
N THR A 108 8.53 -10.39 -0.30
CA THR A 108 7.59 -11.44 -0.73
C THR A 108 6.57 -11.85 0.35
N ASN A 109 5.55 -10.99 0.47
CA ASN A 109 4.16 -11.32 0.82
C ASN A 109 3.65 -11.05 2.23
N LEU A 110 4.35 -10.42 3.17
CA LEU A 110 3.84 -10.43 4.55
C LEU A 110 4.00 -9.09 5.28
N ILE A 111 2.87 -8.39 5.45
CA ILE A 111 2.67 -7.50 6.60
C ILE A 111 2.08 -8.38 7.70
N HIS A 112 2.87 -8.68 8.72
CA HIS A 112 2.41 -9.46 9.87
C HIS A 112 1.74 -8.53 10.90
N LEU A 113 0.55 -8.93 11.33
CA LEU A 113 -0.15 -8.40 12.50
C LEU A 113 0.18 -9.17 13.78
#